data_AF-A0A841JU38-F1
#
_entry.id   AF-A0A841JU38-F1
#
_cell.length_a   1.000
_cell.length_b   1.000
_cell.length_c   1.000
_cell.angle_alpha   90.00
_cell.angle_beta   90.00
_cell.angle_gamma   90.00
#
_symmetry.space_group_name_H-M   'P 1'
#
loop_
_entity.id
_entity.type
_entity.pdbx_description
1 polymer ?
#
loop_
_entity_poly.entity_id
_entity_poly.type
_entity_poly.pdbx_seq_one_letter_code
_entity_poly.pdbx_strand_id
1 'polypeptide(L)'
;MSDQTPTPRQVRVVGKLDMVRHSTRSFGLLLADGTEVRGILSDGDPDLLQRYFGGEITIFGKAVYRPSGTLLRIDAQEIVDTVEGRTAFSHVPLALTHQPRQDRKTQTSKNGVSAFFGSWPGTETDQELLAALEELRH
;
A
#
# COMPACT_ATOMS: atom_id res chain seq x y z
N MET A 1 12.27 -9.35 28.28
CA MET A 1 11.32 -8.77 27.32
C MET A 1 11.66 -9.34 25.97
N SER A 2 10.78 -10.12 25.35
CA SER A 2 11.12 -10.82 24.11
C SER A 2 11.24 -9.82 22.95
N ASP A 3 12.44 -9.76 22.40
CA ASP A 3 12.89 -8.92 21.29
C ASP A 3 12.30 -9.41 19.95
N GLN A 4 10.98 -9.56 19.88
CA GLN A 4 10.32 -10.07 18.69
C GLN A 4 10.34 -9.00 17.60
N THR A 5 11.09 -9.28 16.53
CA THR A 5 11.10 -8.43 15.34
C THR A 5 9.68 -8.36 14.77
N PRO A 6 9.11 -7.15 14.56
CA PRO A 6 7.78 -7.02 14.00
C PRO A 6 7.68 -7.67 12.62
N THR A 7 6.52 -8.26 12.32
CA THR A 7 6.28 -8.84 11.00
C THR A 7 6.31 -7.77 9.92
N PRO A 8 6.97 -8.01 8.77
CA PRO A 8 6.93 -7.09 7.65
C PRO A 8 5.51 -6.78 7.19
N ARG A 9 5.25 -5.54 6.76
CA ARG A 9 3.93 -5.06 6.35
C ARG A 9 3.92 -4.65 4.89
N GLN A 10 2.89 -5.02 4.13
CA GLN A 10 2.71 -4.52 2.76
C GLN A 10 2.45 -3.01 2.79
N VAL A 11 3.16 -2.27 1.94
CA VAL A 11 3.10 -0.81 1.87
C VAL A 11 3.03 -0.34 0.42
N ARG A 12 2.36 0.80 0.25
CA ARG A 12 2.46 1.67 -0.93
C ARG A 12 3.00 3.00 -0.43
N VAL A 13 4.11 3.45 -0.99
CA VAL A 13 4.81 4.66 -0.53
C VAL A 13 5.17 5.54 -1.71
N VAL A 14 4.92 6.84 -1.60
CA VAL A 14 5.24 7.84 -2.61
C VAL A 14 6.37 8.71 -2.10
N GLY A 15 7.38 8.94 -2.93
CA GLY A 15 8.46 9.87 -2.62
C GLY A 15 9.40 10.08 -3.80
N LYS A 16 10.36 10.99 -3.62
CA LYS A 16 11.38 11.30 -4.61
C LYS A 16 12.56 10.35 -4.49
N LEU A 17 12.99 9.74 -5.58
CA LEU A 17 14.16 8.89 -5.62
C LEU A 17 15.43 9.74 -5.58
N ASP A 18 16.11 9.80 -4.43
CA ASP A 18 17.21 10.74 -4.19
C ASP A 18 18.60 10.07 -4.21
N MET A 19 18.66 8.77 -3.92
CA MET A 19 19.90 7.98 -3.94
C MET A 19 19.68 6.64 -4.65
N VAL A 20 20.62 6.21 -5.49
CA VAL A 20 20.65 4.88 -6.09
C VAL A 20 22.05 4.28 -5.97
N ARG A 21 22.11 3.01 -5.56
CA ARG A 21 23.34 2.20 -5.51
C ARG A 21 23.09 0.90 -6.23
N HIS A 22 23.60 0.83 -7.47
CA HIS A 22 23.40 -0.27 -8.40
C HIS A 22 23.87 -1.62 -7.84
N SER A 23 25.09 -1.69 -7.30
CA SER A 23 25.72 -2.95 -6.83
C SER A 23 24.94 -3.69 -5.75
N THR A 24 24.22 -2.97 -4.89
CA THR A 24 23.39 -3.54 -3.82
C THR A 24 21.90 -3.38 -4.07
N ARG A 25 21.53 -2.87 -5.25
CA ARG A 25 20.13 -2.57 -5.63
C ARG A 25 19.39 -1.70 -4.61
N SER A 26 20.13 -0.87 -3.87
CA SER A 26 19.56 -0.06 -2.80
C SER A 26 19.31 1.36 -3.24
N PHE A 27 18.31 1.99 -2.65
CA PHE A 27 17.95 3.35 -2.94
C PHE A 27 17.52 4.13 -1.70
N GLY A 28 17.52 5.46 -1.81
CA GLY A 28 16.98 6.39 -0.83
C GLY A 28 15.77 7.10 -1.42
N LEU A 29 14.67 7.11 -0.67
CA LEU A 29 13.40 7.74 -1.04
C LEU A 29 13.13 8.89 -0.07
N LEU A 30 13.05 10.12 -0.60
CA LEU A 30 12.68 11.30 0.17
C LEU A 30 11.15 11.44 0.17
N LEU A 31 10.54 11.34 1.36
CA LEU A 31 9.11 11.50 1.55
C LEU A 31 8.71 12.98 1.62
N ALA A 32 7.40 13.26 1.54
CA ALA A 32 6.88 14.62 1.53
C ALA A 32 7.14 15.39 2.84
N ASP A 33 7.29 14.67 3.96
CA ASP A 33 7.64 15.23 5.27
C ASP A 33 9.15 15.49 5.43
N GLY A 34 9.95 15.20 4.39
CA GLY A 34 11.41 15.32 4.41
C GLY A 34 12.13 14.11 5.01
N THR A 35 11.40 13.07 5.44
CA THR A 35 12.01 11.83 5.94
C THR A 35 12.67 11.08 4.80
N GLU A 36 13.93 10.68 4.97
CA GLU A 36 14.61 9.78 4.04
C GLU A 36 14.38 8.31 4.46
N VAL A 37 13.85 7.52 3.52
CA VAL A 37 13.61 6.08 3.71
C VAL A 37 14.52 5.28 2.80
N ARG A 38 15.28 4.36 3.40
CA ARG A 38 16.09 3.39 2.66
C ARG A 38 15.22 2.26 2.11
N GLY A 39 15.47 1.87 0.86
CA GLY A 39 14.89 0.68 0.27
C GLY A 39 15.88 -0.19 -0.49
N ILE A 40 15.43 -1.39 -0.84
CA ILE A 40 16.14 -2.35 -1.69
C ILE A 40 15.16 -2.87 -2.73
N LEU A 41 15.56 -2.86 -3.99
CA LEU A 41 14.81 -3.49 -5.06
C LEU A 41 14.95 -5.01 -4.93
N SER A 42 13.85 -5.65 -4.56
CA SER A 42 13.77 -7.08 -4.26
C SER A 42 13.58 -7.92 -5.52
N ASP A 43 12.92 -7.35 -6.52
CA ASP A 43 12.68 -7.98 -7.82
C ASP A 43 12.85 -6.95 -8.95
N GLY A 44 13.25 -7.43 -10.13
CA GLY A 44 13.50 -6.61 -11.30
C GLY A 44 14.95 -6.14 -11.49
N ASP A 45 15.13 -5.35 -12.55
CA ASP A 45 16.43 -4.85 -13.01
C ASP A 45 16.84 -3.56 -12.25
N PRO A 46 18.02 -3.51 -11.62
CA PRO A 46 18.56 -2.30 -11.00
C PRO A 46 18.62 -1.08 -11.92
N ASP A 47 18.68 -1.26 -13.24
CA ASP A 47 18.70 -0.16 -14.20
C ASP A 47 17.38 0.63 -14.21
N LEU A 48 16.27 0.03 -13.75
CA LEU A 48 15.01 0.75 -13.51
C LEU A 48 15.19 1.90 -12.51
N LEU A 49 16.03 1.72 -11.47
CA LEU A 49 16.27 2.76 -10.48
C LEU A 49 16.96 3.98 -11.11
N GLN A 50 17.83 3.77 -12.09
CA GLN A 50 18.47 4.88 -12.79
C GLN A 50 17.47 5.69 -13.61
N ARG A 51 16.52 5.01 -14.27
CA ARG A 51 15.46 5.66 -15.06
C ARG A 51 14.59 6.59 -14.21
N TYR A 52 14.30 6.22 -12.97
CA TYR A 52 13.46 6.99 -12.07
C TYR A 52 14.24 7.99 -11.19
N PHE A 53 15.56 8.07 -11.34
CA PHE A 53 16.40 8.89 -10.46
C PHE A 53 16.02 10.38 -10.52
N GLY A 54 15.89 10.99 -9.34
CA GLY A 54 15.45 12.38 -9.18
C GLY A 54 13.95 12.60 -9.37
N GLY A 55 13.22 11.59 -9.88
CA GLY A 55 11.77 11.63 -10.08
C GLY A 55 10.99 11.24 -8.83
N GLU A 56 9.70 11.61 -8.81
CA GLU A 56 8.77 11.13 -7.80
C GLU A 56 8.13 9.82 -8.26
N ILE A 57 8.25 8.79 -7.44
CA ILE A 57 7.81 7.42 -7.73
C ILE A 57 6.89 6.86 -6.67
N THR A 58 6.08 5.89 -7.08
CA THR A 58 5.31 5.04 -6.18
C THR A 58 5.98 3.68 -6.06
N ILE A 59 6.21 3.26 -4.83
CA ILE A 59 6.80 1.95 -4.50
C ILE A 59 5.72 1.06 -3.91
N PHE A 60 5.60 -0.15 -4.45
CA PHE A 60 4.87 -1.25 -3.84
C PHE A 60 5.86 -2.25 -3.27
N GLY A 61 5.68 -2.62 -1.99
CA GLY A 61 6.61 -3.53 -1.36
C GLY A 61 6.29 -3.82 0.09
N LYS A 62 7.31 -4.25 0.84
CA LYS A 62 7.19 -4.60 2.25
C LYS A 62 8.07 -3.70 3.11
N ALA A 63 7.47 -3.04 4.10
CA ALA A 63 8.19 -2.37 5.16
C ALA A 63 8.72 -3.41 6.14
N VAL A 64 10.04 -3.42 6.34
CA VAL A 64 10.75 -4.26 7.30
C VAL A 64 11.15 -3.39 8.48
N TYR A 65 10.99 -3.90 9.70
CA TYR A 65 11.21 -3.13 10.93
C TYR A 65 12.36 -3.71 11.77
N ARG A 66 12.96 -2.87 12.60
CA ARG A 66 13.88 -3.29 13.67
C ARG A 66 13.07 -3.89 14.84
N PRO A 67 13.71 -4.62 15.78
CA PRO A 67 13.07 -5.05 17.02
C PRO A 67 12.40 -3.90 17.81
N SER A 68 12.95 -2.67 17.69
CA SER A 68 12.37 -1.46 18.28
C SER A 68 11.06 -0.98 17.65
N GLY A 69 10.62 -1.57 16.53
CA GLY A 69 9.44 -1.11 15.77
C GLY A 69 9.73 0.00 14.75
N THR A 70 10.94 0.57 14.73
CA THR A 70 11.31 1.59 13.74
C THR A 70 11.55 0.96 12.37
N LEU A 71 11.20 1.68 11.30
CA LEU A 71 11.44 1.23 9.93
C LEU A 71 12.94 0.95 9.71
N LEU A 72 13.26 -0.26 9.27
CA LEU A 72 14.61 -0.64 8.88
C LEU A 72 14.85 -0.31 7.40
N ARG A 73 13.93 -0.73 6.54
CA ARG A 73 13.95 -0.50 5.10
C ARG A 73 12.62 -0.87 4.44
N ILE A 74 12.46 -0.53 3.17
CA ILE A 74 11.43 -1.06 2.28
C ILE A 74 12.05 -2.05 1.29
N ASP A 75 11.51 -3.26 1.26
CA ASP A 75 11.78 -4.27 0.23
C ASP A 75 10.80 -4.02 -0.93
N ALA A 76 11.27 -3.29 -1.95
CA ALA A 76 10.48 -2.87 -3.11
C ALA A 76 10.30 -4.04 -4.07
N GLN A 77 9.05 -4.35 -4.40
CA GLN A 77 8.68 -5.38 -5.36
C GLN A 77 8.37 -4.77 -6.72
N GLU A 78 7.84 -3.55 -6.74
CA GLU A 78 7.48 -2.84 -7.96
C GLU A 78 7.68 -1.34 -7.77
N ILE A 79 8.14 -0.68 -8.83
CA ILE A 79 8.33 0.78 -8.90
C ILE A 79 7.62 1.29 -10.14
N VAL A 80 6.75 2.28 -9.96
CA VAL A 80 5.98 2.91 -11.03
C VAL A 80 6.02 4.43 -10.91
N ASP A 81 5.72 5.11 -12.01
CA ASP A 81 5.45 6.54 -11.99
C ASP A 81 4.29 6.87 -11.04
N THR A 82 4.41 8.00 -10.33
CA THR A 82 3.37 8.42 -9.40
C THR A 82 2.15 8.98 -10.11
N VAL A 83 1.05 8.24 -10.02
CA VAL A 83 -0.32 8.68 -10.35
C VAL A 83 -1.00 9.38 -9.16
N GLU A 84 -2.15 10.03 -9.40
CA GLU A 84 -2.91 10.82 -8.41
C GLU A 84 -3.21 10.08 -7.08
N GLY A 85 -3.45 10.83 -5.99
CA GLY A 85 -3.71 10.29 -4.64
C GLY A 85 -2.49 10.28 -3.70
N ARG A 86 -1.51 11.16 -3.94
CA ARG A 86 -0.18 11.20 -3.29
C ARG A 86 -0.23 11.33 -1.77
N THR A 87 -1.12 12.15 -1.24
CA THR A 87 -1.11 12.55 0.18
C THR A 87 -1.28 11.38 1.12
N ALA A 88 -2.12 10.40 0.78
CA ALA A 88 -2.41 9.23 1.61
C ALA A 88 -1.23 8.24 1.73
N PHE A 89 -0.28 8.29 0.78
CA PHE A 89 0.85 7.35 0.69
C PHE A 89 2.21 8.01 0.89
N SER A 90 2.21 9.26 1.36
CA SER A 90 3.41 10.05 1.61
C SER A 90 4.19 9.64 2.87
N HIS A 91 3.68 8.68 3.66
CA HIS A 91 4.28 8.22 4.91
C HIS A 91 4.31 6.70 4.97
N VAL A 92 5.37 6.16 5.58
CA VAL A 92 5.44 4.72 5.86
C VAL A 92 4.69 4.41 7.15
N PRO A 93 3.77 3.43 7.15
CA PRO A 93 3.06 3.07 8.37
C PRO A 93 4.01 2.54 9.44
N LEU A 94 3.66 2.78 10.71
CA LEU A 94 4.36 2.20 11.85
C LEU A 94 4.18 0.67 11.91
N ALA A 95 5.15 0.00 12.55
CA ALA A 95 5.07 -1.42 12.85
C ALA A 95 3.80 -1.74 13.66
N LEU A 96 3.11 -2.82 13.29
CA LEU A 96 2.04 -3.37 14.12
C LEU A 96 2.68 -4.18 15.25
N THR A 97 2.66 -3.65 16.47
CA THR A 97 3.16 -4.33 17.67
C THR A 97 2.34 -5.58 18.02
N HIS A 98 1.08 -5.60 17.55
CA HIS A 98 0.22 -6.77 17.54
C HIS A 98 -0.53 -6.81 16.20
N GLN A 99 -0.54 -7.96 15.53
CA GLN A 99 -1.57 -8.20 14.51
C GLN A 99 -2.92 -8.10 15.24
N PRO A 100 -3.83 -7.19 14.83
CA PRO A 100 -5.19 -7.29 15.32
C PRO A 100 -5.65 -8.69 14.97
N ARG A 101 -6.08 -9.46 15.98
CA ARG A 101 -6.77 -10.72 15.72
C ARG A 101 -7.89 -10.33 14.76
N GLN A 102 -7.81 -10.81 13.52
CA GLN A 102 -8.99 -10.82 12.68
C GLN A 102 -9.96 -11.69 13.46
N ASP A 103 -10.87 -11.06 14.20
CA ASP A 103 -12.12 -11.69 14.56
C ASP A 103 -12.76 -11.99 13.22
N ARG A 104 -12.45 -13.18 12.68
CA ARG A 104 -13.27 -13.87 11.71
C ARG A 104 -14.58 -14.10 12.45
N LYS A 105 -15.40 -13.05 12.55
CA LYS A 105 -16.83 -13.22 12.77
C LYS A 105 -17.25 -14.04 11.58
N THR A 106 -17.42 -15.34 11.80
CA THR A 106 -18.00 -16.25 10.82
C THR A 106 -19.27 -15.56 10.34
N GLN A 107 -19.30 -15.15 9.06
CA GLN A 107 -20.49 -14.53 8.49
C GLN A 107 -21.60 -15.58 8.57
N THR A 108 -22.48 -15.43 9.56
CA THR A 108 -23.71 -16.20 9.66
C THR A 108 -24.71 -15.63 8.66
N SER A 109 -25.74 -16.39 8.31
CA SER A 109 -26.79 -15.93 7.37
C SER A 109 -27.47 -14.61 7.77
N LYS A 110 -27.32 -14.19 9.04
CA LYS A 110 -27.85 -12.94 9.59
C LYS A 110 -26.88 -11.74 9.49
N ASN A 111 -25.57 -11.98 9.31
CA ASN A 111 -24.53 -10.94 9.27
C ASN A 111 -23.67 -10.97 7.98
N GLY A 112 -24.03 -11.85 7.04
CA GLY A 112 -23.39 -11.95 5.72
C GLY A 112 -24.01 -11.01 4.69
N VAL A 113 -23.35 -10.86 3.55
CA VAL A 113 -23.88 -10.13 2.37
C VAL A 113 -25.25 -10.69 1.95
N SER A 114 -25.53 -11.97 2.27
CA SER A 114 -26.82 -12.65 2.12
C SER A 114 -27.98 -12.03 2.89
N ALA A 115 -27.75 -11.23 3.93
CA ALA A 115 -28.80 -10.45 4.61
C ALA A 115 -29.31 -9.28 3.75
N PHE A 116 -28.57 -8.87 2.72
CA PHE A 116 -28.97 -7.82 1.77
C PHE A 116 -29.59 -8.39 0.48
N PHE A 117 -29.49 -9.71 0.24
CA PHE A 117 -29.99 -10.38 -0.98
C PHE A 117 -31.51 -10.57 -1.04
N GLY A 118 -32.27 -9.97 -0.12
CA GLY A 118 -33.74 -9.99 -0.11
C GLY A 118 -34.41 -8.62 -0.09
N SER A 119 -33.64 -7.53 -0.01
CA SER A 119 -34.15 -6.15 -0.05
C SER A 119 -33.65 -5.36 -1.25
N TRP A 120 -32.84 -5.97 -2.11
CA TRP A 120 -32.53 -5.39 -3.41
C TRP A 120 -33.78 -5.51 -4.28
N PRO A 121 -34.37 -4.41 -4.76
CA PRO A 121 -35.56 -4.46 -5.60
C PRO A 121 -35.18 -5.01 -6.98
N GLY A 122 -35.01 -6.33 -7.07
CA GLY A 122 -34.58 -7.05 -8.28
C GLY A 122 -35.63 -7.13 -9.39
N THR A 123 -36.52 -6.15 -9.49
CA THR A 123 -37.45 -5.99 -10.62
C THR A 123 -37.03 -4.87 -11.56
N GLU A 124 -35.98 -4.11 -11.21
CA GLU A 124 -35.45 -3.07 -12.08
C GLU A 124 -34.78 -3.72 -13.29
N THR A 125 -35.17 -3.26 -14.48
CA THR A 125 -34.50 -3.65 -15.72
C THR A 125 -33.10 -3.02 -15.78
N ASP A 126 -32.19 -3.62 -16.55
CA ASP A 126 -30.83 -3.09 -16.74
C ASP A 126 -30.82 -1.60 -17.16
N GLN A 127 -31.87 -1.13 -17.84
CA GLN A 127 -32.04 0.28 -18.23
C GLN A 127 -32.35 1.21 -17.04
N GLU A 128 -33.15 0.78 -16.07
CA GLU A 128 -33.46 1.57 -14.87
C GLU A 128 -32.24 1.68 -13.96
N LEU A 129 -31.45 0.62 -13.87
CA LEU A 129 -30.19 0.61 -13.12
C LEU A 129 -29.16 1.58 -13.71
N LEU A 130 -29.05 1.64 -15.05
CA LEU A 130 -28.15 2.57 -15.75
C LEU A 130 -28.54 4.03 -15.52
N ALA A 131 -29.84 4.35 -15.53
CA ALA A 131 -30.33 5.71 -15.30
C ALA A 131 -30.05 6.19 -13.86
N ALA A 132 -30.27 5.35 -12.85
CA ALA A 132 -29.97 5.68 -11.46
C ALA A 132 -28.48 5.92 -11.19
N LEU A 133 -27.60 5.19 -11.90
CA LEU A 133 -26.15 5.38 -11.82
C LEU A 133 -25.69 6.69 -12.47
N GLU A 134 -26.38 7.17 -13.51
CA GLU A 134 -26.10 8.48 -14.11
C GLU A 134 -26.50 9.65 -13.20
N GLU A 135 -27.60 9.53 -12.45
CA GLU A 135 -28.03 10.56 -11.48
C GLU A 135 -27.07 10.72 -10.29
N LEU A 136 -26.43 9.65 -9.83
CA LEU A 136 -25.41 9.69 -8.75
C LEU A 136 -24.06 10.28 -9.20
N ARG A 137 -23.89 10.48 -10.52
CA ARG A 137 -22.72 11.11 -11.13
C ARG A 137 -22.98 12.59 -11.43
N HIS A 138 -23.72 13.25 -10.54
CA HIS A 138 -23.92 14.70 -10.43
C HIS A 138 -23.77 15.12 -8.96
#